data_AF-A0A3C0XQR8-F1
#
_entry.id   AF-A0A3C0XQR8-F1
#
_cell.length_a   1.000
_cell.length_b   1.000
_cell.length_c   1.000
_cell.angle_alpha   90.00
_cell.angle_beta   90.00
_cell.angle_gamma   90.00
#
_symmetry.space_group_name_H-M   'P 1'
#
loop_
_entity.id
_entity.type
_entity.pdbx_description
1 polymer ?
#
loop_
_entity_poly.entity_id
_entity_poly.type
_entity_poly.pdbx_seq_one_letter_code
_entity_poly.pdbx_strand_id
1 'polypeptide(L)'
;MSKTSRLSSLRRKGALRAHGLHGAVQTLRARHAFLARFLIEVDPNGELPQSERKRRARYLLRAYMIGLALRRHADRSLDKTKNAARVRGGASEVPDDGGHPSTES
;
A
#
# COMPACT_ATOMS: atom_id res chain seq x y z
N MET A 1 12.04 -25.13 -8.45
CA MET A 1 11.16 -23.97 -8.10
C MET A 1 10.12 -24.41 -7.09
N SER A 2 10.20 -23.92 -5.85
CA SER A 2 9.24 -24.26 -4.78
C SER A 2 7.81 -23.82 -5.14
N LYS A 3 6.80 -24.65 -4.83
CA LYS A 3 5.37 -24.43 -5.15
C LYS A 3 4.86 -23.05 -4.72
N THR A 4 5.42 -22.48 -3.65
CA THR A 4 5.07 -21.18 -3.07
C THR A 4 5.44 -19.98 -3.98
N SER A 5 6.52 -20.07 -4.75
CA SER A 5 6.93 -18.96 -5.65
C SER A 5 6.03 -18.84 -6.87
N ARG A 6 5.49 -19.97 -7.35
CA ARG A 6 4.60 -20.05 -8.52
C ARG A 6 3.24 -19.40 -8.23
N LEU A 7 2.70 -19.60 -7.02
CA LEU A 7 1.47 -18.94 -6.54
C LEU A 7 1.62 -17.41 -6.42
N SER A 8 2.78 -16.93 -5.97
CA SER A 8 3.07 -15.48 -5.86
C SER A 8 3.10 -14.78 -7.22
N SER A 9 3.72 -15.42 -8.22
CA SER A 9 3.80 -14.89 -9.59
C SER A 9 2.42 -14.85 -10.29
N LEU A 10 1.58 -15.86 -10.07
CA LEU A 10 0.22 -15.90 -10.62
C LEU A 10 -0.66 -14.79 -10.07
N ARG A 11 -0.62 -14.56 -8.75
CA ARG A 11 -1.36 -13.45 -8.12
C ARG A 11 -0.92 -12.09 -8.67
N ARG A 12 0.39 -11.91 -8.87
CA ARG A 12 0.96 -10.69 -9.44
C ARG A 12 0.48 -10.46 -10.88
N LYS A 13 0.48 -11.51 -11.72
CA LYS A 13 0.00 -11.46 -13.11
C LYS A 13 -1.50 -11.14 -13.19
N GLY A 14 -2.31 -11.76 -12.32
CA GLY A 14 -3.75 -11.48 -12.23
C GLY A 14 -4.04 -10.04 -11.81
N ALA A 15 -3.35 -9.53 -10.78
CA ALA A 15 -3.50 -8.15 -10.33
C ALA A 15 -3.12 -7.14 -11.42
N LEU A 16 -1.98 -7.34 -12.12
CA LEU A 16 -1.57 -6.47 -13.23
C LEU A 16 -2.59 -6.47 -14.37
N ARG A 17 -3.15 -7.62 -14.71
CA ARG A 17 -4.22 -7.73 -15.73
C ARG A 17 -5.48 -7.00 -15.30
N ALA A 18 -5.92 -7.16 -14.05
CA ALA A 18 -7.07 -6.44 -13.50
C ALA A 18 -6.82 -4.92 -13.49
N HIS A 19 -5.60 -4.47 -13.15
CA HIS A 19 -5.21 -3.07 -13.25
C HIS A 19 -5.15 -2.55 -14.70
N GLY A 20 -4.70 -3.36 -15.66
CA GLY A 20 -4.71 -2.96 -17.08
C GLY A 20 -6.12 -2.84 -17.64
N LEU A 21 -7.02 -3.76 -17.27
CA LEU A 21 -8.40 -3.79 -17.77
C LEU A 21 -9.35 -2.83 -17.06
N HIS A 22 -9.13 -2.55 -15.77
CA HIS A 22 -10.07 -1.79 -14.93
C HIS A 22 -9.43 -0.63 -14.14
N GLY A 23 -8.10 -0.48 -14.18
CA GLY A 23 -7.33 0.20 -13.13
C GLY A 23 -7.38 1.73 -13.10
N ALA A 24 -7.99 2.39 -14.07
CA ALA A 24 -8.16 3.84 -14.01
C ALA A 24 -9.53 4.24 -13.45
N VAL A 25 -10.60 3.53 -13.84
CA VAL A 25 -12.00 4.01 -13.70
C VAL A 25 -12.35 4.34 -12.25
N GLN A 26 -11.95 3.49 -11.31
CA GLN A 26 -12.29 3.67 -9.88
C GLN A 26 -11.61 4.89 -9.24
N THR A 27 -10.46 5.33 -9.77
CA THR A 27 -9.72 6.47 -9.20
C THR A 27 -9.97 7.79 -9.93
N LEU A 28 -10.63 7.76 -11.09
CA LEU A 28 -10.91 8.96 -11.89
C LEU A 28 -11.75 9.98 -11.13
N ARG A 29 -12.84 9.55 -10.47
CA ARG A 29 -13.70 10.45 -9.69
C ARG A 29 -12.92 11.18 -8.60
N ALA A 30 -12.10 10.45 -7.85
CA ALA A 30 -11.25 11.03 -6.81
C ALA A 30 -10.23 12.02 -7.40
N ARG A 31 -9.58 11.65 -8.52
CA ARG A 31 -8.62 12.53 -9.21
C ARG A 31 -9.28 13.82 -9.70
N HIS A 32 -10.51 13.75 -10.20
CA HIS A 32 -11.25 14.94 -10.63
C HIS A 32 -11.58 15.84 -9.43
N ALA A 33 -11.99 15.27 -8.30
CA ALA A 33 -12.24 16.03 -7.08
C ALA A 33 -10.97 16.74 -6.57
N PHE A 34 -9.82 16.04 -6.58
CA PHE A 34 -8.54 16.66 -6.24
C PHE A 34 -8.16 17.78 -7.20
N LEU A 35 -8.32 17.58 -8.51
CA LEU A 35 -8.05 18.63 -9.50
C LEU A 35 -8.95 19.85 -9.29
N ALA A 36 -10.24 19.68 -9.00
CA ALA A 36 -11.14 20.79 -8.73
C ALA A 36 -10.67 21.63 -7.53
N ARG A 37 -10.25 20.96 -6.45
CA ARG A 37 -9.67 21.63 -5.27
C ARG A 37 -8.36 22.36 -5.62
N PHE A 38 -7.46 21.70 -6.34
CA PHE A 38 -6.16 22.27 -6.70
C PHE A 38 -6.25 23.43 -7.70
N LEU A 39 -7.29 23.49 -8.53
CA LEU A 39 -7.51 24.65 -9.40
C LEU A 39 -7.75 25.94 -8.58
N ILE A 40 -8.44 25.84 -7.44
CA ILE A 40 -8.69 26.96 -6.53
C ILE A 40 -7.42 27.32 -5.75
N GLU A 41 -6.69 26.31 -5.28
CA GLU A 41 -5.44 26.49 -4.53
C GLU A 41 -4.32 27.14 -5.35
N VAL A 42 -4.23 26.78 -6.64
CA VAL A 42 -3.24 27.33 -7.58
C VAL A 42 -3.51 28.78 -7.95
N ASP A 43 -4.78 29.17 -8.00
CA ASP A 43 -5.20 30.48 -8.50
C ASP A 43 -6.45 30.97 -7.77
N PRO A 44 -6.31 31.40 -6.49
CA PRO A 44 -7.45 31.82 -5.68
C PRO A 44 -8.15 33.05 -6.26
N ASN A 45 -7.40 33.94 -6.90
CA ASN A 45 -7.89 35.19 -7.47
C ASN A 45 -8.34 35.05 -8.94
N GLY A 46 -8.00 33.94 -9.61
CA GLY A 46 -8.41 33.67 -10.98
C GLY A 46 -7.60 34.39 -12.06
N GLU A 47 -6.38 34.85 -11.75
CA GLU A 47 -5.54 35.69 -12.61
C GLU A 47 -4.80 34.89 -13.71
N LEU A 48 -4.59 33.58 -13.49
CA LEU A 48 -3.83 32.76 -14.42
C LEU A 48 -4.67 32.30 -15.61
N PRO A 49 -4.08 32.20 -16.82
CA PRO A 49 -4.71 31.52 -17.95
C PRO A 49 -5.13 30.10 -17.59
N GLN A 50 -6.27 29.66 -18.14
CA GLN A 50 -6.85 28.35 -17.81
C GLN A 50 -5.88 27.18 -18.07
N SER A 51 -5.06 27.27 -19.12
CA SER A 51 -4.04 26.26 -19.46
C SER A 51 -2.99 26.13 -18.36
N GLU A 52 -2.51 27.25 -17.83
CA GLU A 52 -1.50 27.30 -16.78
C GLU A 52 -2.07 26.81 -15.44
N ARG A 53 -3.30 27.20 -15.10
CA ARG A 53 -4.01 26.71 -13.92
C ARG A 53 -4.15 25.20 -13.93
N LYS A 54 -4.58 24.63 -15.07
CA LYS A 54 -4.70 23.17 -15.28
C LYS A 54 -3.34 22.48 -15.16
N ARG A 55 -2.28 23.04 -15.74
CA ARG A 55 -0.92 22.50 -15.66
C ARG A 55 -0.43 22.43 -14.21
N ARG A 56 -0.53 23.53 -13.47
CA ARG A 56 -0.14 23.61 -12.05
C ARG A 56 -0.96 22.67 -11.16
N ALA A 57 -2.28 22.61 -11.35
CA ALA A 57 -3.15 21.69 -10.60
C ALA A 57 -2.77 20.20 -10.82
N ARG A 58 -2.33 19.83 -12.03
CA ARG A 58 -1.81 18.47 -12.29
C ARG A 58 -0.51 18.19 -11.55
N TYR A 59 0.37 19.18 -11.36
CA TYR A 59 1.57 19.00 -10.56
C TYR A 59 1.25 18.80 -9.08
N LEU A 60 0.31 19.58 -8.52
CA LEU A 60 -0.16 19.35 -7.15
C LEU A 60 -0.77 17.96 -6.97
N LEU A 61 -1.57 17.50 -7.94
CA LEU A 61 -2.08 16.13 -7.93
C LEU A 61 -0.96 15.09 -7.88
N ARG A 62 0.09 15.25 -8.70
CA ARG A 62 1.23 14.32 -8.70
C ARG A 62 1.96 14.35 -7.35
N ALA A 63 2.24 15.53 -6.81
CA ALA A 63 2.91 15.68 -5.51
C ALA A 63 2.11 15.01 -4.39
N TYR A 64 0.80 15.25 -4.33
CA TYR A 64 -0.10 14.63 -3.36
C TYR A 64 -0.08 13.10 -3.44
N MET A 65 -0.16 12.55 -4.65
CA MET A 65 -0.14 11.09 -4.86
C MET A 65 1.20 10.47 -4.47
N ILE A 66 2.32 11.16 -4.72
CA ILE A 66 3.64 10.74 -4.25
C ILE A 66 3.67 10.71 -2.71
N GLY A 67 3.18 11.77 -2.05
CA GLY A 67 3.07 11.80 -0.59
C GLY A 67 2.25 10.65 -0.02
N LEU A 68 1.11 10.33 -0.64
CA LEU A 68 0.27 9.20 -0.24
C LEU A 68 0.99 7.85 -0.40
N ALA A 69 1.75 7.68 -1.48
CA ALA A 69 2.53 6.47 -1.70
C ALA A 69 3.63 6.32 -0.64
N LEU A 70 4.39 7.39 -0.36
CA LEU A 70 5.44 7.39 0.65
C LEU A 70 4.91 7.02 2.03
N ARG A 71 3.78 7.61 2.44
CA ARG A 71 3.12 7.27 3.70
C ARG A 71 2.76 5.79 3.77
N ARG A 72 2.16 5.25 2.71
CA ARG A 72 1.82 3.82 2.63
C ARG A 72 3.06 2.91 2.72
N HIS A 73 4.17 3.32 2.10
CA HIS A 73 5.42 2.58 2.17
C HIS A 73 6.01 2.58 3.59
N ALA A 74 5.94 3.71 4.29
CA ALA A 74 6.35 3.82 5.68
C ALA A 74 5.48 2.95 6.60
N ASP A 75 4.15 2.97 6.44
CA ASP A 75 3.25 2.14 7.27
C ASP A 75 3.57 0.65 7.12
N ARG A 76 3.83 0.18 5.89
CA ARG A 76 4.17 -1.22 5.62
C ARG A 76 5.53 -1.62 6.19
N SER A 77 6.52 -0.73 6.19
CA SER A 77 7.83 -1.05 6.76
C SER A 77 7.73 -1.20 8.27
N LEU A 78 6.92 -0.36 8.93
CA LEU A 78 6.60 -0.48 10.35
C LEU A 78 5.84 -1.76 10.69
N ASP A 79 4.87 -2.17 9.89
CA ASP A 79 4.16 -3.43 10.12
C ASP A 79 5.07 -4.64 9.98
N LYS A 80 6.01 -4.61 9.04
CA LYS A 80 7.00 -5.67 8.86
C LYS A 80 7.95 -5.77 10.05
N THR A 81 8.43 -4.64 10.58
CA THR A 81 9.31 -4.64 11.76
C THR A 81 8.57 -5.13 13.00
N LYS A 82 7.33 -4.72 13.21
CA LYS A 82 6.46 -5.23 14.29
C LYS A 82 6.21 -6.73 14.18
N ASN A 83 5.86 -7.23 12.99
CA ASN A 83 5.66 -8.68 12.79
C ASN A 83 6.97 -9.47 13.00
N ALA A 84 8.11 -8.95 12.55
CA ALA A 84 9.40 -9.58 12.78
C ALA A 84 9.77 -9.60 14.28
N ALA A 85 9.44 -8.53 15.02
CA ALA A 85 9.61 -8.51 16.47
C ALA A 85 8.68 -9.51 17.18
N ARG A 86 7.42 -9.64 16.73
CA ARG A 86 6.47 -10.64 17.26
C ARG A 86 6.92 -12.07 17.01
N VAL A 87 7.46 -12.38 15.83
CA VAL A 87 8.00 -13.70 15.50
C VAL A 87 9.24 -14.03 16.34
N ARG A 88 10.09 -13.03 16.64
CA ARG A 88 11.26 -13.22 17.50
C ARG A 88 10.92 -13.32 18.99
N GLY A 89 9.89 -12.61 19.46
CA GLY A 89 9.45 -12.62 20.85
C GLY A 89 8.53 -13.80 21.23
N GLY A 90 7.99 -14.53 20.25
CA GLY A 90 7.11 -15.69 20.46
C GLY A 90 7.81 -17.05 20.57
N ALA A 91 9.14 -17.07 20.72
CA ALA A 91 9.94 -18.30 20.78
C ALA A 91 10.41 -18.70 22.19
N SER A 92 9.83 -18.10 23.24
CA SER A 92 10.07 -18.46 24.63
C SER A 92 8.73 -18.80 25.30
N GLU A 93 8.46 -20.10 25.46
CA GLU A 93 7.58 -20.76 26.44
C GLU A 93 6.83 -21.95 25.81
N VAL A 94 7.54 -23.07 25.69
CA VAL A 94 6.97 -24.37 26.04
C VAL A 94 8.07 -25.08 26.84
N PRO A 95 8.00 -25.13 28.18
CA PRO A 95 8.80 -26.08 28.93
C PRO A 95 8.30 -27.48 28.57
N ASP A 96 9.17 -28.25 27.92
CA ASP A 96 9.05 -29.69 27.76
C ASP A 96 9.27 -30.34 29.13
N ASP A 97 8.26 -30.32 30.00
CA ASP A 97 8.27 -31.14 31.22
C ASP A 97 7.92 -32.57 30.81
N GLY A 98 8.96 -33.29 30.37
CA GLY A 98 8.91 -34.70 30.03
C GLY A 98 8.53 -35.58 31.23
N GLY A 99 7.23 -35.69 31.50
CA GLY A 99 6.64 -36.64 32.44
C GLY A 99 5.89 -37.74 31.69
N HIS A 100 6.59 -38.80 31.28
CA HIS A 100 5.94 -40.06 30.91
C HIS A 100 5.64 -40.86 32.18
N PRO A 101 4.38 -41.24 32.47
CA PRO A 101 4.11 -42.20 33.52
C PRO A 101 4.51 -43.60 33.04
N SER A 102 5.49 -44.20 33.70
CA SER A 102 5.86 -45.61 33.54
C SER A 102 4.65 -46.50 33.79
N THR A 103 4.20 -47.19 32.75
CA THR A 103 3.39 -48.40 32.87
C THR A 103 4.33 -49.58 33.01
N GLU A 104 4.50 -50.10 34.22
CA GLU A 104 4.97 -51.47 34.44
C GLU A 104 4.05 -52.18 35.44
N SER A 105 3.90 -53.49 35.18
CA SER A 105 2.86 -54.43 35.59
C SER A 105 2.92 -54.92 37.04
#